data_AF-A0A2T7PEX8-F1
#
_entry.id   AF-A0A2T7PEX8-F1
#
_cell.length_a   1.000
_cell.length_b   1.000
_cell.length_c   1.000
_cell.angle_alpha   90.00
_cell.angle_beta   90.00
_cell.angle_gamma   90.00
#
_symmetry.space_group_name_H-M   'P 1'
#
loop_
_entity.id
_entity.type
_entity.pdbx_description
1 polymer ?
#
loop_
_entity_poly.entity_id
_entity_poly.type
_entity_poly.pdbx_seq_one_letter_code
_entity_poly.pdbx_strand_id
1 'polypeptide(L)' 'MKEPDNEDHRQLFDLIEKMLAYEPSSRYNLRQAMRHPFFRKFFEEDLLRRDSPRSSTSSDRRSHSLSR' A
#
# COMPACT_ATOMS: atom_id res chain seq x y z
N MET A 1 -27.99 -7.84 9.34
CA MET A 1 -26.85 -7.96 8.40
C MET A 1 -25.67 -8.51 9.20
N LYS A 2 -25.30 -9.79 9.01
CA LYS A 2 -24.02 -10.28 9.54
C LYS A 2 -22.97 -9.69 8.61
N GLU A 3 -22.16 -8.75 9.09
CA GLU A 3 -20.92 -8.44 8.37
C GLU A 3 -20.17 -9.75 8.18
N PRO A 4 -19.58 -9.98 7.00
CA PRO A 4 -18.80 -11.18 6.81
C PRO A 4 -17.61 -11.08 7.79
N ASP A 5 -17.53 -12.05 8.72
CA ASP A 5 -16.41 -12.22 9.66
C ASP A 5 -15.16 -12.62 8.88
N ASN A 6 -14.69 -11.67 8.08
CA ASN A 6 -13.55 -11.77 7.21
C ASN A 6 -12.37 -11.19 7.96
N GLU A 7 -11.21 -11.83 7.81
CA GLU A 7 -9.97 -11.47 8.48
C GLU A 7 -9.63 -9.97 8.31
N ASP A 8 -9.94 -9.39 7.15
CA ASP A 8 -9.68 -7.98 6.86
C ASP A 8 -10.54 -7.04 7.71
N HIS A 9 -11.79 -7.41 7.99
CA HIS A 9 -12.66 -6.65 8.91
C HIS A 9 -12.11 -6.71 10.33
N ARG A 10 -11.68 -7.90 10.80
CA ARG A 10 -11.07 -8.07 12.12
C ARG A 10 -9.81 -7.22 12.29
N GLN A 11 -8.93 -7.24 11.29
CA GLN A 11 -7.69 -6.45 11.31
C GLN A 11 -7.95 -4.94 11.23
N LEU A 12 -8.99 -4.50 10.54
CA LEU A 12 -9.38 -3.09 10.50
C LEU A 12 -9.85 -2.61 11.87
N PHE A 13 -10.77 -3.34 12.50
CA PHE A 13 -11.30 -2.95 13.81
C PHE A 13 -10.24 -3.00 14.91
N ASP A 14 -9.36 -4.00 14.92
CA ASP A 14 -8.23 -4.06 15.86
C ASP A 14 -7.28 -2.85 15.71
N LEU A 15 -7.02 -2.41 14.47
CA LEU A 15 -6.23 -1.20 14.23
C LEU A 15 -6.93 0.06 14.76
N ILE A 16 -8.22 0.23 14.46
CA ILE A 16 -9.00 1.41 14.88
C ILE A 16 -9.07 1.48 16.40
N GLU A 17 -9.32 0.35 17.08
CA GLU A 17 -9.37 0.28 18.54
C GLU A 17 -8.05 0.76 19.16
N LYS A 18 -6.90 0.31 18.63
CA LYS A 18 -5.57 0.73 19.08
C LYS A 18 -5.27 2.21 18.79
N MET A 19 -5.75 2.74 17.67
CA MET A 19 -5.61 4.16 17.33
C MET A 19 -6.53 5.08 18.13
N LEU A 20 -7.65 4.56 18.63
CA LEU A 20 -8.64 5.29 19.42
C LEU A 20 -8.56 4.96 20.92
N ALA A 21 -7.47 4.35 21.38
CA ALA A 21 -7.25 4.11 22.80
C ALA A 21 -7.37 5.42 23.59
N TYR A 22 -8.13 5.34 24.70
CA TYR A 22 -8.42 6.48 25.56
C TYR A 22 -7.12 7.07 26.14
N GLU A 23 -6.32 6.23 26.77
CA GLU A 23 -5.02 6.60 27.33
C GLU A 23 -4.01 6.93 26.22
N PRO A 24 -3.43 8.15 26.19
CA PRO A 24 -2.49 8.56 25.15
C PRO A 24 -1.23 7.69 25.08
N SER A 25 -0.77 7.17 26.22
CA SER A 25 0.39 6.28 26.31
C SER A 25 0.15 4.91 25.66
N SER A 26 -1.11 4.47 25.60
CA SER A 26 -1.53 3.21 24.98
C SER A 26 -1.97 3.39 23.52
N ARG A 27 -2.19 4.64 23.09
CA ARG A 27 -2.64 4.96 21.73
C ARG A 27 -1.53 4.72 20.71
N TYR A 28 -1.88 4.05 19.63
CA TYR A 28 -0.95 3.85 18.53
C TYR A 28 -0.58 5.19 17.88
N ASN A 29 0.72 5.42 17.73
CA ASN A 29 1.22 6.46 16.85
C ASN A 29 1.20 5.99 15.39
N LEU A 30 1.36 6.93 14.46
CA LEU A 30 1.31 6.63 13.03
C LEU A 30 2.32 5.55 12.60
N ARG A 31 3.53 5.54 13.16
CA ARG A 31 4.56 4.54 12.82
C ARG A 31 4.14 3.14 13.27
N GLN A 32 3.46 3.00 14.41
CA GLN A 32 2.91 1.73 14.87
C GLN A 32 1.73 1.28 14.00
N ALA A 33 0.82 2.21 13.67
CA ALA A 33 -0.33 1.94 12.80
C ALA A 33 0.12 1.45 11.41
N MET A 34 1.13 2.07 10.81
CA MET A 34 1.70 1.67 9.53
C MET A 34 2.37 0.29 9.55
N ARG A 35 2.68 -0.29 10.72
CA ARG A 35 3.24 -1.65 10.83
C ARG A 35 2.16 -2.72 11.07
N HIS A 36 0.89 -2.33 11.12
CA HIS A 36 -0.22 -3.24 11.41
C HIS A 36 -0.44 -4.26 10.28
N PRO A 37 -0.83 -5.52 10.58
CA PRO A 37 -1.13 -6.54 9.57
C PRO A 37 -2.13 -6.09 8.50
N PHE A 38 -3.09 -5.24 8.89
CA PHE A 38 -4.04 -4.62 7.96
C PHE A 38 -3.37 -3.98 6.73
N PHE A 39 -2.19 -3.35 6.92
CA PHE A 39 -1.49 -2.68 5.83
C PHE A 39 -0.54 -3.59 5.03
N ARG A 40 -0.28 -4.83 5.47
CA ARG A 40 0.70 -5.73 4.80
C ARG A 40 0.38 -5.97 3.33
N LYS A 41 -0.89 -6.20 3.00
CA LYS A 41 -1.35 -6.41 1.62
C LYS A 41 -1.02 -5.21 0.72
N PHE A 42 -1.13 -4.00 1.25
CA PHE A 42 -0.85 -2.77 0.48
C PHE A 42 0.65 -2.56 0.26
N PHE A 43 1.49 -2.94 1.21
CA PHE A 43 2.95 -2.88 1.02
C PHE A 43 3.46 -3.94 0.07
N GLU A 44 2.88 -5.15 0.09
CA GLU A 44 3.21 -6.19 -0.89
C GLU A 44 2.84 -5.75 -2.31
N GLU A 45 1.66 -5.15 -2.51
CA GLU A 45 1.28 -4.58 -3.81
C GLU A 45 2.24 -3.46 -4.28
N ASP A 46 2.69 -2.59 -3.38
CA ASP A 46 3.63 -1.52 -3.73
C ASP A 46 5.01 -2.08 -4.11
N LEU A 47 5.52 -3.06 -3.37
CA LEU A 47 6.77 -3.75 -3.69
C LEU A 47 6.69 -4.44 -5.06
N LEU A 48 5.60 -5.16 -5.34
CA LEU A 48 5.36 -5.80 -6.64
C LEU A 48 5.24 -4.80 -7.80
N ARG A 49 4.63 -3.64 -7.56
CA ARG A 49 4.58 -2.54 -8.55
C ARG A 49 5.94 -1.92 -8.81
N ARG A 50 6.78 -1.82 -7.78
CA ARG A 50 8.10 -1.19 -7.88
C ARG A 50 9.11 -2.06 -8.63
N ASP A 51 8.97 -3.37 -8.51
CA ASP A 51 9.76 -4.36 -9.27
C ASP A 51 9.23 -4.60 -10.69
N SER A 52 8.07 -4.04 -11.07
CA SER A 52 7.69 -3.99 -12.47
C SER A 52 8.73 -3.14 -13.20
N PRO A 53 9.51 -3.72 -14.13
CA PRO A 53 10.44 -2.93 -14.91
C PRO A 53 9.57 -1.87 -15.58
N ARG A 54 9.83 -0.60 -15.24
CA ARG A 54 9.30 0.54 -16.00
C ARG A 54 9.43 0.11 -17.44
N SER A 55 8.29 -0.05 -18.12
CA SER A 55 8.28 -0.19 -19.56
C SER A 55 8.87 1.11 -20.07
N SER A 56 10.20 1.12 -20.17
CA SER A 56 10.94 2.07 -20.94
C SER A 56 10.47 1.84 -22.35
N THR A 57 9.39 2.52 -22.72
CA THR A 57 9.07 2.84 -24.09
C THR A 57 10.12 3.84 -24.59
N SER A 58 11.39 3.47 -24.49
CA SER A 58 12.47 3.95 -25.35
C SER A 58 12.31 3.20 -26.66
N SER A 59 11.19 3.43 -27.33
CA SER A 59 11.12 3.22 -28.77
C SER A 59 11.62 4.51 -29.39
N ASP A 60 12.93 4.71 -29.24
CA ASP A 60 13.77 5.51 -30.11
C ASP A 60 13.45 5.14 -31.56
N ARG A 61 12.48 5.83 -32.14
CA ARG A 61 12.30 5.93 -33.58
C ARG A 61 12.69 7.34 -33.97
N ARG A 62 13.97 7.65 -33.73
CA ARG A 62 14.77 8.59 -34.54
C ARG A 62 14.77 8.06 -35.98
N SER A 63 13.67 8.21 -36.68
CA SER A 63 13.62 7.95 -38.12
C SER A 63 13.79 9.27 -38.87
N HIS A 64 14.97 9.37 -39.47
CA HIS A 64 15.24 10.07 -40.72
C HIS A 64 15.66 11.55 -40.65
N SER A 65 16.91 11.77 -40.26
CA SER A 65 17.79 12.73 -40.96
C SER A 65 18.03 12.28 -42.41
N LEU A 66 18.37 13.24 -43.29
CA LEU A 66 18.80 13.14 -44.70
C LEU A 66 17.65 13.39 -45.71
N SER A 67 17.52 14.60 -46.27
CA SER A 67 18.33 15.23 -47.35
C SER A 67 17.72 15.01 -48.74
N ARG A 68 16.93 15.98 -49.23
CA ARG A 68 17.06 16.68 -50.53
C ARG A 68 15.80 17.49 -50.82
#